data_AF-A0A7J9R9Z8-F1
#
_entry.id   AF-A0A7J9R9Z8-F1
#
_cell.length_a   1.000
_cell.length_b   1.000
_cell.length_c   1.000
_cell.angle_alpha   90.00
_cell.angle_beta   90.00
_cell.angle_gamma   90.00
#
_symmetry.space_group_name_H-M   'P 1'
#
loop_
_entity.id
_entity.type
_entity.pdbx_description
1 polymer ?
#
loop_
_entity_poly.entity_id
_entity_poly.type
_entity_poly.pdbx_seq_one_letter_code
_entity_poly.pdbx_strand_id
1 'polypeptide(L)'
;MTAIIQETQKRPSTIEPYFRELYEQIVQEMPKVDPKLLIRIMMFEVSLKNYPGPDIPHVHLDVYYKDGVDLRQKQEEGRDKYPIEITESRWGERVIFSGLMGIRHVEKVCSDPDILKVEGKAVPNHN
;
A
#
# COMPACT_ATOMS: atom_id res chain seq x y z
N MET A 1 37.98 -37.52 -7.75
CA MET A 1 38.14 -36.10 -8.13
C MET A 1 36.80 -35.63 -8.67
N THR A 2 36.05 -34.83 -7.90
CA THR A 2 34.71 -34.37 -8.28
C THR A 2 34.81 -32.88 -8.54
N ALA A 3 34.63 -32.46 -9.79
CA ALA A 3 34.64 -31.05 -10.17
C ALA A 3 33.36 -30.39 -9.68
N ILE A 4 33.48 -29.37 -8.83
CA ILE A 4 32.38 -28.47 -8.47
C ILE A 4 32.22 -27.52 -9.65
N ILE A 5 31.14 -27.68 -10.41
CA ILE A 5 30.73 -26.70 -11.42
C ILE A 5 30.14 -25.53 -10.63
N GLN A 6 30.89 -24.42 -10.55
CA GLN A 6 30.33 -23.15 -10.12
C GLN A 6 29.44 -22.63 -11.26
N GLU A 7 28.12 -22.66 -11.05
CA GLU A 7 27.20 -21.94 -11.92
C GLU A 7 27.50 -20.44 -11.82
N THR A 8 28.11 -19.90 -12.86
CA THR A 8 28.29 -18.46 -13.03
C THR A 8 26.91 -17.84 -13.15
N GLN A 9 26.35 -17.31 -12.05
CA GLN A 9 25.12 -16.52 -12.09
C GLN A 9 25.33 -15.34 -13.05
N LYS A 10 24.81 -15.47 -14.26
CA LYS A 10 24.83 -14.45 -15.29
C LYS A 10 23.90 -13.34 -14.81
N ARG A 11 24.47 -12.26 -14.26
CA ARG A 11 23.69 -11.07 -13.87
C ARG A 11 22.86 -10.63 -15.08
N PRO A 12 21.55 -10.42 -14.92
CA PRO A 12 20.72 -10.00 -16.03
C PRO A 12 21.23 -8.65 -16.55
N SER A 13 21.26 -8.48 -17.88
CA SER A 13 21.69 -7.26 -18.56
C SER A 13 20.71 -6.08 -18.38
N THR A 14 19.60 -6.32 -17.69
CA THR A 14 18.53 -5.36 -17.43
C THR A 14 17.99 -5.55 -16.02
N ILE A 15 17.47 -4.48 -15.42
CA ILE A 15 16.82 -4.49 -14.11
C ILE A 15 15.35 -4.95 -14.16
N GLU A 16 14.75 -5.07 -15.36
CA GLU A 16 13.33 -5.39 -15.55
C GLU A 16 12.88 -6.66 -14.80
N PRO A 17 13.62 -7.78 -14.80
CA PRO A 17 13.19 -9.00 -14.11
C PRO A 17 13.00 -8.80 -12.60
N TYR A 18 13.85 -8.01 -11.96
CA TYR A 18 13.72 -7.71 -10.52
C TYR A 18 12.46 -6.92 -10.21
N PHE A 19 12.11 -5.95 -11.05
CA PHE A 19 10.88 -5.19 -10.89
C PHE A 19 9.65 -6.08 -11.11
N ARG A 20 9.68 -6.95 -12.11
CA ARG A 20 8.59 -7.91 -12.39
C ARG A 20 8.37 -8.84 -11.20
N GLU A 21 9.43 -9.44 -10.67
CA GLU A 21 9.36 -10.32 -9.49
C GLU A 21 8.80 -9.58 -8.27
N LEU A 22 9.30 -8.37 -7.98
CA LEU A 22 8.77 -7.53 -6.91
C LEU A 22 7.27 -7.22 -7.10
N TYR A 23 6.87 -6.84 -8.31
CA TYR A 23 5.49 -6.49 -8.62
C TYR A 23 4.56 -7.69 -8.43
N GLU A 24 4.96 -8.87 -8.89
CA GLU A 24 4.20 -10.13 -8.74
C GLU A 24 4.04 -10.51 -7.26
N GLN A 25 5.11 -10.39 -6.46
CA GLN A 25 5.05 -10.62 -5.01
C GLN A 25 4.05 -9.67 -4.32
N ILE A 26 4.07 -8.38 -4.66
CA ILE A 26 3.14 -7.38 -4.09
C ILE A 26 1.68 -7.71 -4.44
N VAL A 27 1.41 -8.09 -5.69
CA VAL A 27 0.07 -8.50 -6.14
C VAL A 27 -0.41 -9.73 -5.36
N GLN A 28 0.47 -10.69 -5.10
CA GLN A 28 0.13 -11.92 -4.38
C GLN A 28 -0.17 -11.66 -2.90
N GLU A 29 0.64 -10.84 -2.22
CA GLU A 29 0.48 -10.56 -0.80
C GLU A 29 -0.70 -9.62 -0.49
N MET A 30 -0.98 -8.65 -1.38
CA MET A 30 -2.05 -7.67 -1.19
C MET A 30 -2.99 -7.59 -2.41
N PRO A 31 -3.70 -8.68 -2.76
CA PRO A 31 -4.43 -8.79 -4.02
C PRO A 31 -5.61 -7.83 -4.17
N LYS A 32 -6.08 -7.23 -3.06
CA LYS A 32 -7.20 -6.29 -3.04
C LYS A 32 -6.76 -4.84 -3.25
N VAL A 33 -5.47 -4.54 -3.23
CA VAL A 33 -4.94 -3.17 -3.24
C VAL A 33 -4.24 -2.90 -4.57
N ASP A 34 -4.40 -1.71 -5.13
CA ASP A 34 -3.64 -1.30 -6.32
C ASP A 34 -2.11 -1.42 -6.05
N PRO A 35 -1.40 -2.34 -6.74
CA PRO A 35 0.03 -2.55 -6.53
C PRO A 35 0.85 -1.28 -6.80
N LYS A 36 0.40 -0.42 -7.72
CA LYS A 36 1.09 0.84 -8.03
C LYS A 36 1.05 1.79 -6.83
N LEU A 37 -0.04 1.79 -6.06
CA LEU A 37 -0.16 2.58 -4.85
C LEU A 37 0.85 2.09 -3.80
N LEU A 38 0.92 0.77 -3.56
CA LEU A 38 1.85 0.17 -2.60
C LEU A 38 3.30 0.48 -2.95
N ILE A 39 3.69 0.28 -4.22
CA ILE A 39 5.04 0.61 -4.71
C ILE A 39 5.33 2.09 -4.51
N ARG A 40 4.39 2.97 -4.83
CA ARG A 40 4.59 4.42 -4.67
C ARG A 40 4.78 4.81 -3.19
N ILE A 41 4.01 4.23 -2.27
CA ILE A 41 4.19 4.46 -0.82
C ILE A 41 5.59 4.02 -0.39
N MET A 42 6.00 2.80 -0.76
CA MET A 42 7.33 2.29 -0.42
C MET A 42 8.46 3.15 -1.01
N MET A 43 8.31 3.64 -2.24
CA MET A 43 9.27 4.58 -2.84
C MET A 43 9.35 5.90 -2.07
N PHE A 44 8.24 6.42 -1.55
CA PHE A 44 8.25 7.61 -0.71
C PHE A 44 8.92 7.35 0.65
N GLU A 45 8.66 6.21 1.29
CA GLU A 45 9.35 5.86 2.56
C GLU A 45 10.87 5.75 2.39
N VAL A 46 11.36 5.33 1.22
CA VAL A 46 12.80 5.31 0.92
C VAL A 46 13.33 6.72 0.66
N SER A 47 12.62 7.53 -0.11
CA SER A 47 13.10 8.86 -0.51
C SER A 47 13.00 9.91 0.60
N LEU A 48 11.92 9.91 1.38
CA LEU A 48 11.66 10.91 2.43
C LEU A 48 12.67 10.86 3.59
N LYS A 49 13.32 9.71 3.84
CA LYS A 49 14.40 9.59 4.83
C LYS A 49 15.58 10.52 4.60
N ASN A 50 15.75 11.01 3.38
CA ASN A 50 16.83 11.91 3.01
C ASN A 50 16.43 13.39 3.06
N TYR A 51 15.19 13.72 3.45
CA TYR A 51 14.67 15.09 3.47
C TYR A 51 14.26 15.51 4.88
N PRO A 52 14.38 16.81 5.22
CA PRO A 52 13.87 17.33 6.49
C PRO A 52 12.34 17.34 6.49
N GLY A 53 11.72 16.69 7.47
CA GLY A 53 10.28 16.58 7.61
C GLY A 53 9.86 15.17 8.06
N PRO A 54 8.54 14.87 8.05
CA PRO A 54 8.07 13.52 8.30
C PRO A 54 8.60 12.54 7.24
N ASP A 55 9.12 11.40 7.69
CA ASP A 55 9.68 10.34 6.85
C ASP A 55 8.60 9.41 6.26
N ILE A 56 7.33 9.80 6.39
CA ILE A 56 6.15 9.06 5.95
C ILE A 56 5.30 9.91 4.99
N PRO A 57 4.77 9.32 3.91
CA PRO A 57 3.96 10.05 2.94
C PRO A 57 2.56 10.33 3.47
N HIS A 58 1.89 11.33 2.88
CA HIS A 58 0.45 11.48 3.02
C HIS A 58 -0.25 10.56 2.01
N VAL A 59 -1.15 9.72 2.50
CA VAL A 59 -1.85 8.73 1.70
C VAL A 59 -3.35 8.97 1.81
N HIS A 60 -4.03 8.73 0.69
CA HIS A 60 -5.48 8.74 0.57
C HIS A 60 -5.91 7.39 0.01
N LEU A 61 -6.63 6.61 0.80
CA LEU A 61 -7.15 5.30 0.43
C LEU A 61 -8.65 5.40 0.19
N ASP A 62 -9.07 4.99 -1.00
CA ASP A 62 -10.46 4.74 -1.38
C ASP A 62 -10.75 3.24 -1.11
N VAL A 63 -11.41 2.94 0.00
CA VAL A 63 -11.68 1.56 0.46
C VAL A 63 -13.11 1.14 0.11
N TYR A 64 -13.23 0.22 -0.83
CA TYR A 64 -14.48 -0.36 -1.28
C TYR A 64 -14.75 -1.65 -0.50
N TYR A 65 -15.92 -1.75 0.11
CA TYR A 65 -16.36 -2.92 0.86
C TYR A 65 -17.27 -3.81 0.01
N LYS A 66 -17.46 -5.05 0.46
CA LYS A 66 -18.45 -5.98 -0.13
C LYS A 66 -19.87 -5.45 0.05
N ASP A 67 -20.77 -5.91 -0.81
CA ASP A 67 -22.21 -5.59 -0.71
C ASP A 67 -22.79 -6.00 0.65
N GLY A 68 -23.66 -5.15 1.20
CA GLY A 68 -24.34 -5.39 2.47
C GLY A 68 -23.53 -5.02 3.72
N VAL A 69 -22.29 -4.55 3.57
CA VAL A 69 -21.49 -4.01 4.68
C VAL A 69 -22.00 -2.63 5.06
N ASP A 70 -22.19 -2.39 6.36
CA ASP A 70 -22.52 -1.07 6.90
C ASP A 70 -21.27 -0.17 6.86
N LEU A 71 -21.21 0.73 5.88
CA LEU A 71 -20.08 1.65 5.70
C LEU A 71 -19.93 2.64 6.85
N ARG A 72 -21.03 3.03 7.49
CA ARG A 72 -20.99 3.93 8.63
C ARG A 72 -20.37 3.23 9.84
N GLN A 73 -20.73 1.97 10.08
CA GLN A 73 -20.06 1.16 11.09
C GLN A 73 -18.57 1.04 10.81
N LYS A 74 -18.18 0.71 9.57
CA LYS A 74 -16.75 0.61 9.18
C LYS A 74 -15.99 1.93 9.35
N GLN A 75 -16.64 3.05 9.06
CA GLN A 75 -16.08 4.38 9.30
C GLN A 75 -15.79 4.61 10.78
N GLU A 76 -16.75 4.33 11.68
CA GLU A 76 -16.56 4.51 13.12
C GLU A 76 -15.51 3.54 13.68
N GLU A 77 -15.53 2.27 13.30
CA GLU A 77 -14.48 1.29 13.65
C GLU A 77 -13.10 1.76 13.21
N GLY A 78 -13.02 2.35 12.01
CA GLY A 78 -11.79 2.97 11.51
C GLY A 78 -11.32 4.12 12.40
N ARG A 79 -12.21 5.05 12.75
CA ARG A 79 -11.91 6.23 13.59
C ARG A 79 -11.42 5.85 14.98
N ASP A 80 -11.99 4.80 15.55
CA ASP A 80 -11.58 4.29 16.86
C ASP A 80 -10.19 3.65 16.82
N LYS A 81 -9.82 3.05 15.68
CA LYS A 81 -8.60 2.24 15.55
C LYS A 81 -7.39 3.03 15.05
N TYR A 82 -7.61 4.04 14.21
CA TYR A 82 -6.52 4.74 13.52
C TYR A 82 -6.57 6.25 13.78
N PRO A 83 -5.46 6.87 14.18
CA PRO A 83 -5.39 8.31 14.44
C PRO A 83 -5.22 9.11 13.13
N ILE A 84 -6.13 8.92 12.18
CA ILE A 84 -6.13 9.57 10.86
C ILE A 84 -7.55 10.01 10.48
N GLU A 85 -7.68 10.81 9.42
CA GLU A 85 -8.99 11.23 8.93
C GLU A 85 -9.69 10.05 8.25
N ILE A 86 -10.91 9.76 8.70
CA ILE A 86 -11.73 8.69 8.12
C ILE A 86 -13.13 9.24 7.85
N THR A 87 -13.50 9.22 6.58
CA THR A 87 -14.74 9.81 6.07
C THR A 87 -15.45 8.83 5.15
N GLU A 88 -16.77 8.88 5.11
CA GLU A 88 -17.53 8.21 4.07
C GLU A 88 -17.48 9.07 2.80
N SER A 89 -17.36 8.44 1.64
CA SER A 89 -17.48 9.15 0.36
C SER A 89 -18.85 9.83 0.24
N ARG A 90 -18.91 10.93 -0.52
CA ARG A 90 -20.16 11.70 -0.73
C ARG A 90 -21.35 10.84 -1.21
N TRP A 91 -21.07 9.76 -1.94
CA TRP A 91 -22.08 8.89 -2.53
C TRP A 91 -22.35 7.61 -1.73
N GLY A 92 -21.68 7.43 -0.58
CA GLY A 92 -21.84 6.25 0.27
C GLY A 92 -21.38 4.95 -0.40
N GLU A 93 -20.36 5.01 -1.26
CA GLU A 93 -19.86 3.86 -2.01
C GLU A 93 -18.59 3.26 -1.39
N ARG A 94 -17.89 4.05 -0.58
CA ARG A 94 -16.59 3.71 -0.01
C ARG A 94 -16.29 4.51 1.25
N VAL A 95 -15.38 3.98 2.06
CA VAL A 95 -14.77 4.69 3.18
C VAL A 95 -13.40 5.19 2.74
N ILE A 96 -13.12 6.43 3.06
CA ILE A 96 -11.89 7.13 2.74
C ILE A 96 -11.02 7.19 3.99
N PHE A 97 -9.79 6.70 3.90
CA PHE A 97 -8.78 6.84 4.95
C PHE A 97 -7.70 7.80 4.45
N SER A 98 -7.48 8.91 5.15
CA SER A 98 -6.50 9.91 4.73
C SER A 98 -5.64 10.41 5.88
N GLY A 99 -4.33 10.47 5.65
CA GLY A 99 -3.37 10.90 6.66
C GLY A 99 -1.96 10.46 6.35
N LEU A 100 -1.05 10.74 7.28
CA LEU A 100 0.32 10.26 7.21
C LEU A 100 0.35 8.75 7.48
N MET A 101 0.68 7.96 6.45
CA MET A 101 0.62 6.50 6.51
C MET A 101 1.74 5.87 5.70
N GLY A 102 2.57 5.09 6.39
CA GLY A 102 3.51 4.16 5.76
C GLY A 102 2.85 2.84 5.32
N ILE A 103 3.60 2.00 4.61
CA ILE A 103 3.14 0.70 4.08
C ILE A 103 2.56 -0.19 5.17
N ARG A 104 3.19 -0.23 6.35
CA ARG A 104 2.72 -1.01 7.52
C ARG A 104 1.36 -0.56 8.05
N HIS A 105 1.01 0.71 7.89
CA HIS A 105 -0.30 1.21 8.28
C HIS A 105 -1.35 0.84 7.24
N VAL A 106 -1.01 0.95 5.95
CA VAL A 106 -1.86 0.52 4.85
C VAL A 106 -2.17 -0.97 4.92
N GLU A 107 -1.19 -1.81 5.22
CA GLU A 107 -1.38 -3.26 5.46
C GLU A 107 -2.43 -3.52 6.54
N LYS A 108 -2.37 -2.80 7.67
CA LYS A 108 -3.34 -2.94 8.77
C LYS A 108 -4.74 -2.49 8.39
N VAL A 109 -4.87 -1.40 7.62
CA VAL A 109 -6.17 -0.95 7.11
C VAL A 109 -6.74 -2.00 6.15
N CYS A 110 -5.91 -2.52 5.25
CA CYS A 110 -6.32 -3.46 4.21
C CYS A 110 -6.52 -4.90 4.69
N SER A 111 -6.21 -5.21 5.96
CA SER A 111 -6.41 -6.54 6.54
C SER A 111 -7.88 -6.83 6.88
N ASP A 112 -8.78 -5.84 6.76
CA ASP A 112 -10.21 -6.06 6.98
C ASP A 112 -10.77 -7.05 5.92
N PRO A 113 -11.34 -8.19 6.36
CA PRO A 113 -11.82 -9.23 5.46
C PRO A 113 -12.97 -8.78 4.56
N ASP A 114 -13.71 -7.75 4.96
CA ASP A 114 -14.88 -7.22 4.25
C ASP A 114 -14.52 -6.25 3.12
N ILE A 115 -13.25 -5.83 3.05
CA ILE A 115 -12.75 -5.05 1.94
C ILE A 115 -12.80 -5.89 0.66
N LEU A 116 -13.35 -5.30 -0.39
CA LEU A 116 -13.37 -5.83 -1.74
C LEU A 116 -12.15 -5.33 -2.54
N LYS A 117 -11.88 -4.03 -2.47
CA LYS A 117 -10.86 -3.35 -3.27
C LYS A 117 -10.37 -2.08 -2.58
N VAL A 118 -9.11 -1.73 -2.78
CA VAL A 118 -8.51 -0.47 -2.33
C VAL A 118 -7.78 0.19 -3.48
N GLU A 119 -8.12 1.44 -3.72
CA GLU A 119 -7.40 2.34 -4.62
C GLU A 119 -6.94 3.57 -3.85
N GLY A 120 -6.21 4.48 -4.51
CA GLY A 120 -5.83 5.71 -3.84
C GLY A 120 -4.67 6.44 -4.47
N LYS A 121 -4.14 7.36 -3.68
CA LYS A 121 -3.00 8.20 -4.03
C LYS A 121 -2.09 8.35 -2.83
N ALA A 122 -0.79 8.36 -3.10
CA ALA A 122 0.22 8.78 -2.14
C ALA A 122 0.91 10.03 -2.69
N VAL A 123 1.15 10.99 -1.82
CA VAL A 123 1.90 12.21 -2.12
C VAL A 123 3.01 12.37 -1.07
N PRO A 124 4.19 12.86 -1.48
CA PRO A 124 5.25 13.09 -0.53
C PRO A 124 4.88 14.30 0.34
N ASN A 125 5.13 14.22 1.64
CA ASN A 125 4.85 15.32 2.54
C ASN A 125 6.02 16.32 2.52
N HIS A 126 6.11 17.13 1.46
CA HIS A 126 6.99 18.29 1.42
C HIS A 126 6.11 19.53 1.29
N ASN A 127 6.29 20.47 2.21
CA ASN A 127 5.85 21.85 2.01
C ASN A 127 6.69 22.53 0.92
#